data_AF-A0A2A6TRY6-F1
#
_entry.id   AF-A0A2A6TRY6-F1
#
_cell.length_a   1.000
_cell.length_b   1.000
_cell.length_c   1.000
_cell.angle_alpha   90.00
_cell.angle_beta   90.00
_cell.angle_gamma   90.00
#
_symmetry.space_group_name_H-M   'P 1'
#
loop_
_entity.id
_entity.type
_entity.pdbx_description
1 polymer ?
#
loop_
_entity_poly.entity_id
_entity_poly.type
_entity_poly.pdbx_seq_one_letter_code
_entity_poly.pdbx_strand_id
1 'polypeptide(L)'
;MEESKKRTTPNRFPCTFCGLCCKNITGIIELVGFDAGNGVCKFLDLETNLCKIYESRPLICRIDEAHKKLYSHIPLKEFYTKNAEVCNALQEANHMDASFRVIIAK
;
A
#
# COMPACT_ATOMS: atom_id res chain seq x y z
N MET A 1 -19.44 26.24 5.76
CA MET A 1 -17.99 26.13 5.53
C MET A 1 -17.45 25.29 6.66
N GLU A 2 -17.64 23.98 6.57
CA GLU A 2 -17.26 23.04 7.65
C GLU A 2 -16.02 22.28 7.22
N GLU A 3 -14.98 22.39 8.04
CA GLU A 3 -13.70 21.73 7.92
C GLU A 3 -13.86 20.22 7.78
N SER A 4 -13.29 19.69 6.70
CA SER A 4 -13.02 18.27 6.51
C SER A 4 -12.08 17.77 7.61
N LYS A 5 -12.62 17.38 8.77
CA LYS A 5 -11.91 16.52 9.72
C LYS A 5 -11.68 15.17 9.04
N LYS A 6 -10.45 14.95 8.56
CA LYS A 6 -9.93 13.66 8.08
C LYS A 6 -10.35 12.56 9.05
N ARG A 7 -11.34 11.77 8.66
CA ARG A 7 -11.86 10.64 9.42
C ARG A 7 -10.83 9.50 9.31
N THR A 8 -9.83 9.49 10.19
CA THR A 8 -8.92 8.35 10.35
C THR A 8 -9.74 7.19 10.91
N THR A 9 -10.00 6.19 10.08
CA THR A 9 -10.63 4.94 10.51
C THR A 9 -9.57 4.13 11.26
N PRO A 10 -9.74 3.84 12.56
CA PRO A 10 -8.69 3.24 13.39
C PRO A 10 -8.27 1.82 12.96
N ASN A 11 -9.01 1.20 12.04
CA ASN A 11 -8.78 -0.17 11.58
C ASN A 11 -8.29 -0.27 10.13
N ARG A 12 -7.89 0.84 9.48
CA ARG A 12 -7.41 0.84 8.10
C ARG A 12 -5.93 1.19 8.04
N PHE A 13 -5.15 0.45 7.26
CA PHE A 13 -3.77 0.80 6.97
C PHE A 13 -3.68 2.21 6.35
N PRO A 14 -2.86 3.14 6.90
CA PRO A 14 -2.81 4.52 6.45
C PRO A 14 -1.92 4.68 5.20
N CYS A 15 -2.36 4.08 4.09
CA CYS A 15 -1.69 4.21 2.79
C CYS A 15 -1.64 5.68 2.34
N THR A 16 -0.50 6.11 1.80
CA THR A 16 -0.29 7.48 1.28
C THR A 16 -0.62 7.64 -0.20
N PHE A 17 -1.06 6.56 -0.86
CA PHE A 17 -1.40 6.56 -2.28
C PHE A 17 -0.27 7.03 -3.21
N CYS A 18 0.99 6.88 -2.77
CA CYS A 18 2.18 7.26 -3.56
C CYS A 18 2.44 6.35 -4.78
N GLY A 19 1.78 5.20 -4.87
CA GLY A 19 1.92 4.25 -5.97
C GLY A 19 3.20 3.41 -5.96
N LEU A 20 4.13 3.62 -5.02
CA LEU A 20 5.42 2.93 -5.02
C LEU A 20 5.32 1.41 -4.88
N CYS A 21 4.35 0.89 -4.12
CA CYS A 21 4.11 -0.56 -4.06
C CYS A 21 3.70 -1.14 -5.42
N CYS A 22 3.01 -0.36 -6.26
CA CYS A 22 2.66 -0.76 -7.62
C CYS A 22 3.83 -0.59 -8.60
N LYS A 23 4.86 0.20 -8.26
CA LYS A 23 6.09 0.35 -9.07
C LYS A 23 7.18 -0.66 -8.71
N ASN A 24 6.96 -1.48 -7.67
CA ASN A 24 7.94 -2.42 -7.13
C ASN A 24 7.28 -3.77 -6.82
N ILE A 25 6.66 -4.39 -7.83
CA ILE A 25 5.99 -5.69 -7.68
C ILE A 25 6.87 -6.89 -8.05
N THR A 26 8.11 -6.64 -8.49
CA THR A 26 9.10 -7.68 -8.78
C THR A 26 9.28 -8.63 -7.60
N GLY A 27 9.20 -9.93 -7.86
CA GLY A 27 9.38 -10.98 -6.83
C GLY A 27 8.12 -11.33 -6.04
N ILE A 28 6.99 -10.64 -6.25
CA ILE A 28 5.70 -11.01 -5.65
C ILE A 28 5.00 -12.00 -6.58
N ILE A 29 5.03 -13.28 -6.22
CA ILE A 29 4.55 -14.40 -7.05
C ILE A 29 3.08 -14.20 -7.46
N GLU A 30 2.24 -13.72 -6.54
CA GLU A 30 0.82 -13.45 -6.75
C GLU A 30 0.56 -12.30 -7.74
N LEU A 31 1.57 -11.48 -8.02
CA LEU A 31 1.47 -10.31 -8.91
C LEU A 31 2.20 -10.49 -10.24
N VAL A 32 2.76 -11.66 -10.55
CA VAL A 32 3.46 -11.91 -11.82
C VAL A 32 2.59 -11.58 -13.03
N GLY A 33 1.29 -11.94 -13.02
CA GLY A 33 0.36 -11.61 -14.10
C GLY A 33 -0.03 -10.12 -14.23
N PHE A 34 0.39 -9.30 -13.26
CA PHE A 34 0.15 -7.85 -13.20
C PHE A 34 1.37 -7.04 -13.63
N ASP A 35 2.55 -7.64 -13.72
CA ASP A 35 3.78 -6.98 -14.17
C ASP A 35 3.72 -6.60 -15.66
N ALA A 36 4.10 -5.37 -15.96
CA ALA A 36 4.28 -4.86 -17.32
C ALA A 36 5.60 -5.31 -17.97
N GLY A 37 6.41 -6.12 -17.27
CA GLY A 37 7.70 -6.64 -17.70
C GLY A 37 8.90 -5.84 -17.17
N ASN A 38 8.67 -4.89 -16.28
CA ASN A 38 9.70 -4.01 -15.72
C ASN A 38 9.56 -3.83 -14.19
N GLY A 39 8.77 -4.67 -13.52
CA GLY A 39 8.48 -4.56 -12.10
C GLY A 39 7.38 -3.58 -11.74
N VAL A 40 6.77 -2.92 -12.73
CA VAL A 40 5.64 -2.00 -12.54
C VAL A 40 4.34 -2.69 -12.91
N CYS A 41 3.32 -2.55 -12.06
CA CYS A 41 1.98 -3.06 -12.30
C CYS A 41 1.34 -2.35 -13.51
N LYS A 42 0.86 -3.13 -14.49
CA LYS A 42 0.21 -2.63 -15.71
C LYS A 42 -1.08 -1.84 -15.48
N PHE A 43 -1.67 -1.95 -14.29
CA PHE A 43 -2.87 -1.18 -13.90
C PHE A 43 -2.54 0.06 -13.07
N LEU A 44 -1.27 0.40 -12.88
CA LEU A 44 -0.89 1.69 -12.33
C LEU A 44 -1.16 2.79 -13.37
N ASP A 45 -1.89 3.82 -12.97
CA ASP A 45 -1.94 5.07 -13.69
C ASP A 45 -0.69 5.89 -13.34
N LEU A 46 0.17 6.15 -14.32
CA LEU A 46 1.44 6.84 -14.11
C LEU A 46 1.28 8.36 -13.94
N GLU A 47 0.15 8.92 -14.37
CA GLU A 47 -0.13 10.34 -14.19
C GLU A 47 -0.60 10.63 -12.76
N THR A 48 -1.47 9.78 -12.23
CA THR A 48 -2.10 9.99 -10.91
C THR A 48 -1.48 9.16 -9.78
N ASN A 49 -0.65 8.16 -10.11
CA ASN A 49 -0.16 7.11 -9.21
C ASN A 49 -1.26 6.23 -8.57
N LEU A 50 -2.49 6.31 -9.07
CA LEU A 50 -3.62 5.52 -8.58
C LEU A 50 -3.78 4.22 -9.36
N CYS A 51 -4.44 3.24 -8.75
CA CYS A 51 -4.71 1.96 -9.40
C CYS A 51 -6.00 2.06 -10.24
N LYS A 52 -5.92 1.70 -11.52
CA LYS A 52 -7.07 1.68 -12.45
C LYS A 52 -8.13 0.63 -12.10
N ILE A 53 -7.78 -0.35 -11.26
CA ILE A 53 -8.67 -1.43 -10.81
C ILE A 53 -8.85 -1.41 -9.28
N TYR A 54 -8.83 -0.23 -8.65
CA TYR A 54 -8.71 -0.07 -7.20
C TYR A 54 -9.68 -0.95 -6.38
N GLU A 55 -10.94 -1.03 -6.79
CA GLU A 55 -11.98 -1.84 -6.12
C GLU A 55 -11.83 -3.35 -6.34
N SER A 56 -11.24 -3.76 -7.47
CA SER A 56 -11.03 -5.16 -7.85
C SER A 56 -9.58 -5.63 -7.74
N ARG A 57 -8.71 -4.86 -7.05
CA ARG A 57 -7.30 -5.22 -6.82
C ARG A 57 -7.14 -6.63 -6.28
N PRO A 58 -6.04 -7.34 -6.57
CA PRO A 58 -5.78 -8.66 -6.00
C PRO A 58 -5.67 -8.58 -4.47
N LEU A 59 -5.99 -9.69 -3.78
CA LEU A 59 -6.09 -9.74 -2.31
C LEU A 59 -4.81 -9.23 -1.63
N ILE A 60 -3.64 -9.62 -2.14
CA ILE A 60 -2.33 -9.20 -1.58
C ILE A 60 -2.14 -7.67 -1.57
N CYS A 61 -2.79 -6.94 -2.47
CA CYS A 61 -2.77 -5.46 -2.52
C CYS A 61 -3.79 -4.80 -1.58
N ARG A 62 -4.63 -5.57 -0.89
CA ARG A 62 -5.67 -5.10 0.03
C ARG A 62 -5.28 -5.40 1.47
N ILE A 63 -4.36 -4.60 2.03
CA ILE A 63 -3.69 -4.85 3.34
C ILE A 63 -4.68 -5.31 4.43
N ASP A 64 -5.77 -4.59 4.65
CA ASP A 64 -6.72 -4.92 5.73
C ASP A 64 -7.47 -6.24 5.49
N GLU A 65 -7.81 -6.56 4.22
CA GLU A 65 -8.48 -7.81 3.86
C GLU A 65 -7.50 -8.99 3.83
N ALA A 66 -6.28 -8.77 3.33
CA ALA A 66 -5.20 -9.75 3.31
C ALA A 66 -4.87 -10.19 4.74
N HIS A 67 -4.79 -9.25 5.68
CA HIS A 67 -4.64 -9.56 7.10
C HIS A 67 -5.71 -10.55 7.57
N LYS A 68 -6.99 -10.18 7.40
CA LYS A 68 -8.11 -11.00 7.88
C LYS A 68 -8.16 -12.40 7.26
N LYS A 69 -7.80 -12.54 5.98
CA LYS A 69 -7.94 -13.80 5.22
C LYS A 69 -6.70 -14.69 5.27
N LEU A 70 -5.50 -14.10 5.26
CA LEU A 70 -4.23 -14.82 5.08
C LEU A 70 -3.33 -14.76 6.31
N TYR A 71 -3.38 -13.65 7.05
CA TYR A 71 -2.43 -13.35 8.14
C TYR A 71 -3.14 -13.10 9.48
N SER A 72 -4.31 -13.71 9.69
CA SER A 72 -5.13 -13.48 10.90
C SER A 72 -4.46 -13.95 12.19
N HIS A 73 -3.46 -14.82 12.07
CA HIS A 73 -2.60 -15.28 13.16
C HIS A 73 -1.56 -14.24 13.61
N ILE A 74 -1.31 -13.20 12.80
CA ILE A 74 -0.41 -12.09 13.15
C ILE A 74 -1.25 -10.99 13.80
N PRO A 75 -0.85 -10.39 14.93
CA PRO A 75 -1.54 -9.23 15.48
C PRO A 75 -1.63 -8.08 14.46
N LEU A 76 -2.82 -7.49 14.29
CA LEU A 76 -3.08 -6.47 13.27
C LEU A 76 -2.05 -5.32 13.31
N LYS A 77 -1.71 -4.87 14.52
CA LYS A 77 -0.72 -3.82 14.73
C LYS A 77 0.66 -4.21 14.20
N GLU A 78 1.12 -5.41 14.50
CA GLU A 78 2.41 -5.92 14.02
C GLU A 78 2.41 -6.04 12.49
N PHE A 79 1.32 -6.55 11.91
CA PHE A 79 1.16 -6.61 10.46
C PHE A 79 1.22 -5.22 9.81
N TYR A 80 0.54 -4.22 10.38
CA TYR A 80 0.61 -2.84 9.90
C TYR A 80 2.01 -2.23 10.08
N THR A 81 2.69 -2.49 11.19
CA THR A 81 4.06 -2.02 11.39
C THR A 81 4.99 -2.57 10.31
N LYS A 82 4.92 -3.87 9.99
CA LYS A 82 5.72 -4.46 8.91
C LYS A 82 5.39 -3.90 7.53
N ASN A 83 4.12 -3.69 7.22
CA ASN A 83 3.73 -3.03 5.97
C ASN A 83 4.22 -1.58 5.90
N ALA A 84 4.21 -0.85 7.02
CA ALA A 84 4.71 0.52 7.11
C ALA A 84 6.24 0.59 6.97
N GLU A 85 6.99 -0.35 7.55
CA GLU A 85 8.44 -0.48 7.37
C GLU A 85 8.80 -0.58 5.88
N VAL A 86 8.18 -1.51 5.15
CA VAL A 86 8.42 -1.68 3.70
C VAL A 86 7.97 -0.44 2.91
N CYS A 87 6.80 0.12 3.23
CA CYS A 87 6.30 1.33 2.57
C CYS A 87 7.27 2.51 2.73
N ASN A 88 7.78 2.74 3.94
CA ASN A 88 8.71 3.82 4.23
C ASN A 88 10.07 3.58 3.58
N ALA A 89 10.57 2.35 3.56
CA ALA A 89 11.81 2.01 2.86
C ALA A 89 11.72 2.29 1.35
N LEU A 90 10.59 1.93 0.71
CA LEU A 90 10.35 2.27 -0.70
C LEU A 90 10.32 3.77 -0.92
N GLN A 91 9.64 4.52 -0.05
CA GLN A 91 9.57 5.98 -0.13
C GLN A 91 10.96 6.62 0.00
N GLU A 92 11.81 6.13 0.90
CA GLU A 92 13.18 6.59 1.08
C GLU A 92 14.04 6.31 -0.15
N ALA A 93 13.99 5.08 -0.67
CA ALA A 93 14.73 4.68 -1.88
C ALA A 93 14.32 5.50 -3.12
N ASN A 94 13.13 6.10 -3.11
CA ASN A 94 12.62 6.94 -4.19
C ASN A 94 12.65 8.44 -3.84
N HIS A 95 13.39 8.83 -2.79
CA HIS A 95 13.56 10.22 -2.36
C HIS A 95 12.26 10.99 -2.12
N MET A 96 11.21 10.28 -1.67
CA MET A 96 9.96 10.94 -1.29
C MET A 96 10.15 11.73 0.00
N ASP A 97 9.51 12.90 0.03
CA ASP A 97 9.47 13.77 1.20
C ASP A 97 9.01 13.00 2.46
N ALA A 98 9.54 13.39 3.61
CA ALA A 98 9.25 12.75 4.88
C ALA A 98 7.75 12.83 5.27
N SER A 99 6.99 13.77 4.72
CA SER A 99 5.54 13.86 4.90
C SER A 99 4.76 12.64 4.40
N PHE A 100 5.36 11.79 3.57
CA PHE A 100 4.75 10.54 3.10
C PHE A 100 4.90 9.38 4.08
N ARG A 101 5.70 9.52 5.14
CA ARG A 101 5.98 8.40 6.05
C ARG A 101 4.70 7.90 6.71
N VAL A 102 4.52 6.59 6.64
CA VAL A 102 3.44 5.87 7.28
C VAL A 102 3.81 5.64 8.73
N ILE A 103 3.05 6.26 9.65
CA ILE A 103 3.24 6.14 11.09
C ILE A 103 2.11 5.29 11.66
N ILE A 104 2.44 4.17 12.29
CA ILE A 104 1.49 3.34 13.01
C ILE A 104 1.44 3.81 14.45
N ALA A 105 0.28 4.29 14.89
CA ALA A 105 0.10 4.78 16.26
C ALA A 105 0.34 3.67 17.30
N LYS A 106 0.83 4.08 18.48
CA LYS A 106 1.03 3.17 19.62
C LYS A 106 -0.30 2.68 20.18
#